data_AF-A0A936NSF3-F1
#
_entry.id   AF-A0A936NSF3-F1
#
_cell.length_a   1.000
_cell.length_b   1.000
_cell.length_c   1.000
_cell.angle_alpha   90.00
_cell.angle_beta   90.00
_cell.angle_gamma   90.00
#
_symmetry.space_group_name_H-M   'P 1'
#
loop_
_entity.id
_entity.type
_entity.pdbx_description
1 polymer ?
#
loop_
_entity_poly.entity_id
_entity_poly.type
_entity_poly.pdbx_seq_one_letter_code
_entity_poly.pdbx_strand_id
1 'polypeptide(L)'
;MISHFAIQTILSAVKVYLEIVGFWTPEYLSRKIAKVRDAKLDNLILAVSKKLALSKEVSDELNVLWFSGKLSVQEVIERAESSLQG
;
A
#
# COMPACT_ATOMS: atom_id res chain seq x y z
N MET A 1 -7.50 -14.56 -3.67
CA MET A 1 -8.60 -13.60 -3.90
C MET A 1 -8.15 -12.27 -3.35
N ILE A 2 -8.07 -11.23 -4.18
CA ILE A 2 -7.61 -9.89 -3.77
C ILE A 2 -8.77 -8.93 -4.02
N SER A 3 -9.27 -8.31 -2.95
CA SER A 3 -10.29 -7.26 -3.04
C SER A 3 -9.71 -6.03 -3.71
N HIS A 4 -10.23 -5.68 -4.87
CA HIS A 4 -9.93 -4.42 -5.55
C HIS A 4 -10.78 -3.31 -4.92
N PHE A 5 -10.13 -2.28 -4.39
CA PHE A 5 -10.75 -0.97 -4.17
C PHE A 5 -9.89 0.07 -4.89
N ALA A 6 -10.53 1.00 -5.61
CA ALA A 6 -9.86 2.13 -6.24
C ALA A 6 -10.37 3.40 -5.58
N ILE A 7 -9.46 4.23 -5.07
CA ILE A 7 -9.79 5.55 -4.51
C ILE A 7 -9.38 6.59 -5.57
N GLN A 8 -10.34 7.37 -6.04
CA GLN A 8 -10.11 8.49 -6.95
C GLN A 8 -10.33 9.79 -6.18
N THR A 9 -9.26 10.49 -5.83
CA THR A 9 -9.36 11.85 -5.26
C THR A 9 -9.60 12.84 -6.41
N ILE A 10 -10.61 13.72 -6.28
CA ILE A 10 -11.10 14.63 -7.36
C ILE A 10 -10.41 16.01 -7.31
N LEU A 11 -9.32 16.18 -6.56
CA LEU A 11 -8.70 17.49 -6.32
C LEU A 11 -7.31 17.70 -6.92
N SER A 12 -6.70 16.68 -7.54
CA SER A 12 -5.45 16.83 -8.28
C SER A 12 -5.41 15.76 -9.37
N ALA A 13 -4.86 16.05 -10.56
CA ALA A 13 -4.88 15.18 -11.74
C ALA A 13 -4.08 13.86 -11.59
N VAL A 14 -3.76 13.47 -10.35
CA VAL A 14 -2.95 12.31 -10.03
C VAL A 14 -3.82 11.16 -9.56
N LYS A 15 -3.67 10.01 -10.21
CA LYS A 15 -4.36 8.77 -9.87
C LYS A 15 -3.44 7.87 -9.06
N VAL A 16 -3.80 7.65 -7.81
CA VAL A 16 -3.12 6.72 -6.91
C VAL A 16 -4.03 5.51 -6.67
N TYR A 17 -3.47 4.32 -6.84
CA TYR A 17 -4.14 3.06 -6.58
C TYR A 17 -3.85 2.63 -5.14
N LEU A 18 -4.85 2.11 -4.45
CA LEU A 18 -4.70 1.62 -3.09
C LEU A 18 -5.14 0.15 -3.04
N GLU A 19 -4.22 -0.77 -2.73
CA GLU A 19 -4.56 -2.19 -2.55
C GLU A 19 -4.53 -2.55 -1.06
N ILE A 20 -5.65 -3.04 -0.53
CA ILE A 20 -5.74 -3.45 0.88
C ILE A 20 -5.39 -4.94 1.01
N VAL A 21 -4.27 -5.21 1.67
CA VAL A 21 -3.77 -6.55 1.97
C VAL A 21 -4.20 -6.93 3.39
N GLY A 22 -5.27 -7.72 3.47
CA GLY A 22 -5.81 -8.24 4.72
C GLY A 22 -4.96 -9.37 5.31
N PHE A 23 -4.92 -10.52 4.64
CA PHE A 23 -4.21 -11.72 5.09
C PHE A 23 -2.94 -11.93 4.26
N TRP A 24 -1.79 -12.08 4.92
CA TRP A 24 -0.51 -12.21 4.23
C TRP A 24 0.51 -12.99 5.07
N THR A 25 1.46 -13.61 4.38
CA THR A 25 2.68 -14.17 4.97
C THR A 25 3.88 -13.29 4.57
N PRO A 26 4.96 -13.24 5.37
CA PRO A 26 6.14 -12.42 5.07
C PRO A 26 6.72 -12.70 3.68
N GLU A 27 6.73 -13.97 3.26
CA GLU A 27 7.21 -14.36 1.93
C GLU A 27 6.29 -13.83 0.81
N TYR A 28 4.97 -13.98 0.96
CA TYR A 28 4.00 -13.48 -0.01
C TYR A 28 4.10 -11.96 -0.17
N LEU A 29 4.16 -11.25 0.96
CA LEU A 29 4.22 -9.79 0.95
C LEU A 29 5.52 -9.30 0.32
N SER A 30 6.66 -9.89 0.68
CA SER A 30 7.96 -9.56 0.06
C SER A 30 7.95 -9.78 -1.46
N ARG A 31 7.39 -10.89 -1.94
CA ARG A 31 7.25 -11.15 -3.38
C ARG A 31 6.32 -10.13 -4.05
N LYS A 32 5.23 -9.73 -3.39
CA LYS A 32 4.29 -8.73 -3.91
C LYS A 32 4.95 -7.36 -4.03
N ILE A 33 5.65 -6.90 -2.99
CA ILE A 33 6.32 -5.61 -3.01
C ILE A 33 7.44 -5.59 -4.08
N ALA A 34 8.23 -6.67 -4.18
CA ALA A 34 9.24 -6.80 -5.22
C ALA A 34 8.66 -6.68 -6.64
N LYS A 35 7.48 -7.28 -6.89
CA LYS A 35 6.78 -7.14 -8.18
C LYS A 35 6.28 -5.72 -8.44
N VAL A 36 5.74 -5.05 -7.42
CA VAL A 36 5.27 -3.66 -7.54
C VAL A 36 6.44 -2.72 -7.87
N ARG A 37 7.59 -2.93 -7.21
CA ARG A 37 8.83 -2.20 -7.48
C ARG A 37 9.35 -2.46 -8.89
N ASP A 38 9.41 -3.73 -9.31
CA ASP A 38 9.86 -4.10 -10.66
C ASP A 38 8.97 -3.50 -11.76
N ALA A 39 7.66 -3.45 -11.50
CA ALA A 39 6.67 -2.86 -12.40
C ALA A 39 6.66 -1.32 -12.40
N LYS A 40 7.49 -0.64 -11.58
CA LYS A 40 7.54 0.83 -11.45
C LYS A 40 6.16 1.46 -11.23
N LEU A 41 5.37 0.80 -10.38
CA LEU A 41 4.04 1.28 -10.01
C LEU A 41 4.16 2.21 -8.80
N ASP A 42 4.82 3.36 -9.00
CA ASP A 42 5.07 4.35 -7.95
C ASP A 42 3.78 4.99 -7.43
N ASN A 43 2.70 4.91 -8.21
CA ASN A 43 1.37 5.36 -7.83
C ASN A 43 0.51 4.26 -7.20
N LEU A 44 1.07 3.11 -6.78
CA LEU A 44 0.34 2.04 -6.09
C LEU A 44 0.76 1.96 -4.62
N ILE A 45 -0.16 2.27 -3.71
CA ILE A 45 0.01 2.11 -2.27
C ILE A 45 -0.57 0.77 -1.84
N LEU A 46 0.23 -0.04 -1.15
CA LEU A 46 -0.18 -1.28 -0.50
C LEU A 46 -0.53 -1.02 0.95
N ALA A 47 -1.83 -0.97 1.28
CA ALA A 47 -2.30 -0.89 2.65
C ALA A 47 -2.27 -2.28 3.30
N VAL A 48 -1.32 -2.54 4.19
CA VAL A 48 -1.12 -3.86 4.80
C VAL A 48 -1.59 -3.87 6.26
N SER A 49 -2.45 -4.84 6.60
CA SER A 49 -2.93 -5.00 7.97
C SER A 49 -1.85 -5.59 8.88
N LYS A 50 -1.49 -4.88 9.96
CA LYS A 50 -0.57 -5.38 11.00
C LYS A 50 -1.18 -6.50 11.86
N LYS A 51 -2.52 -6.60 11.93
CA LYS A 51 -3.21 -7.56 12.82
C LYS A 51 -3.11 -9.02 12.35
N LEU A 52 -2.88 -9.23 11.07
CA LEU A 52 -2.79 -10.57 10.45
C LEU A 52 -1.36 -10.92 10.04
N ALA A 53 -0.38 -10.17 10.57
CA ALA A 53 1.04 -10.40 10.33
C ALA A 53 1.45 -11.73 10.97
N LEU A 54 1.83 -12.70 10.14
CA LEU A 54 2.40 -13.96 10.63
C LEU A 54 3.87 -13.83 11.06
N SER A 55 4.55 -12.70 10.75
CA SER A 55 5.89 -12.34 11.26
C SER A 55 6.13 -10.82 11.15
N LYS A 56 7.07 -10.28 11.92
CA LYS A 56 7.24 -8.83 12.18
C LYS A 56 8.22 -8.06 11.27
N GLU A 57 8.76 -8.68 10.22
CA GLU A 57 9.89 -8.11 9.48
C GLU A 57 9.56 -8.01 7.98
N VAL A 58 8.89 -6.94 7.59
CA VAL A 58 8.80 -6.54 6.19
C VAL A 58 9.09 -5.05 6.12
N SER A 59 10.02 -4.68 5.24
CA SER A 59 10.54 -3.32 5.11
C SER A 59 9.43 -2.28 4.93
N ASP A 60 9.61 -1.12 5.58
CA ASP A 60 8.82 0.08 5.35
C ASP A 60 9.28 0.70 4.01
N GLU A 61 8.81 0.13 2.90
CA GLU A 61 9.03 0.69 1.57
C GLU A 61 8.05 1.84 1.32
N LEU A 62 8.45 2.84 0.51
CA LEU A 62 7.65 4.05 0.22
C LEU A 62 6.19 3.71 -0.15
N ASN A 63 5.98 2.60 -0.85
CA ASN A 63 4.68 2.18 -1.35
C ASN A 63 3.90 1.25 -0.40
N VAL A 64 4.34 1.05 0.86
CA VAL A 64 3.68 0.17 1.83
C VAL A 64 3.17 0.97 3.04
N LEU A 65 1.86 0.97 3.22
CA LEU A 65 1.17 1.66 4.32
C LEU A 65 0.64 0.64 5.33
N TRP A 66 1.23 0.62 6.53
CA TRP A 66 0.83 -0.34 7.55
C TRP A 66 -0.29 0.18 8.44
N PHE A 67 -1.43 -0.51 8.50
CA PHE A 67 -2.57 -0.09 9.32
C PHE A 67 -3.04 -1.18 10.29
N SER A 68 -3.64 -0.74 11.39
CA SER A 68 -4.19 -1.62 12.43
C SER A 68 -5.67 -1.33 12.63
N GLY A 69 -6.53 -2.11 11.99
CA GLY A 69 -7.99 -2.05 12.18
C GLY A 69 -8.71 -1.05 11.28
N LYS A 70 -8.34 0.23 11.28
CA LYS A 70 -8.91 1.25 10.37
C LYS A 70 -7.80 1.93 9.57
N LEU A 71 -8.10 2.24 8.32
CA LEU A 71 -7.24 3.01 7.42
C LEU A 71 -7.68 4.47 7.49
N SER A 72 -6.79 5.37 7.91
CA SER A 72 -7.09 6.80 7.92
C SER A 72 -6.90 7.37 6.52
N VAL A 73 -7.90 8.12 6.04
CA VAL A 73 -7.83 8.76 4.71
C VAL A 73 -6.67 9.78 4.65
N GLN A 74 -6.39 10.47 5.76
CA GLN A 74 -5.26 11.39 5.86
C GLN A 74 -3.91 10.70 5.62
N GLU A 75 -3.67 9.56 6.27
CA GLU A 75 -2.45 8.76 6.08
C GLU A 75 -2.26 8.32 4.62
N VAL A 76 -3.35 7.97 3.94
CA VAL A 76 -3.33 7.60 2.52
C VAL A 76 -2.95 8.80 1.65
N ILE A 77 -3.49 9.99 1.96
CA ILE A 77 -3.20 11.22 1.22
C ILE A 77 -1.74 11.65 1.45
N GLU A 78 -1.27 11.71 2.68
CA GLU A 78 0.14 12.04 2.99
C GLU A 78 1.11 11.08 2.30
N ARG A 79 0.75 9.79 2.27
CA ARG A 79 1.57 8.81 1.56
C ARG A 79 1.53 8.97 0.06
N ALA A 80 0.34 9.23 -0.51
CA ALA A 80 0.18 9.52 -1.92
C ALA A 80 1.01 10.73 -2.34
N GLU A 81 1.04 11.80 -1.55
CA GLU A 81 1.85 12.99 -1.85
C GLU A 81 3.36 12.68 -1.77
N SER A 82 3.79 11.87 -0.79
CA SER A 82 5.20 11.47 -0.66
C SER A 82 5.68 10.59 -1.82
N SER A 83 4.84 9.68 -2.32
CA SER A 83 5.17 8.83 -3.48
C SER A 83 5.24 9.60 -4.81
N LEU A 84 4.74 10.83 -4.87
CA LEU A 84 4.71 11.66 -6.08
C LEU A 84 5.80 12.74 -6.14
N GLN A 85 6.51 12.97 -5.03
CA GLN A 85 7.61 13.93 -4.95
C GLN A 85 9.00 13.30 -5.20
N GLY A 86 9.06 12.00 -5.53
CA GLY A 86 10.28 11.25 -5.84
C GLY A 86 10.60 11.17 -7.33
#